data_AF-A0A5N5W0W5-F1
#
_entry.id   AF-A0A5N5W0W5-F1
#
_cell.length_a   1.000
_cell.length_b   1.000
_cell.length_c   1.000
_cell.angle_alpha   90.00
_cell.angle_beta   90.00
_cell.angle_gamma   90.00
#
_symmetry.space_group_name_H-M   'P 1'
#
loop_
_entity.id
_entity.type
_entity.pdbx_description
1 polymer ?
#
loop_
_entity_poly.entity_id
_entity_poly.type
_entity_poly.pdbx_seq_one_letter_code
_entity_poly.pdbx_strand_id
1 'polypeptide(L)'
;MSDSPLRDYSRSRAVLIGVSDYRFLPPVPPAGNSLDRMAGLLTGPLCDWPAHRVHIERDPRRRGGLPDTLMTAYEDVTDVALFYFVGHGHSVEDELCLALCESPEEGYRRTTIGLPFADVRAALRACEAQTKILILDCCFAGVATQPRHCLGDGHATERLIDMTAGTGAITLAASGAYNKAGFEPDRVAPRPQTYFTKYFVDVVEQGVPGHPGGLPLNLVYARTADALARDRRPAPTCSSRHDAGRFILARNAAEPAGPFGMPQPEAPPTPPRQPASSPPQEPGFRPPTHTAFVPPRPPRPPLSRALRGPVSRAVRILLALLIIPLTWLLCLFPMQSETYGIRLLGFIGFLVLPVLGLWLSCSAVARRSGRLSKGVKIPATVGIVVHGTLALVLLIGVMNDLT
;
A
#
# COMPACT_ATOMS: atom_id res chain seq x y z
N MET A 1 17.67 -31.04 -5.43
CA MET A 1 16.46 -30.21 -5.20
C MET A 1 15.35 -31.16 -4.81
N SER A 2 14.59 -30.85 -3.76
CA SER A 2 13.48 -31.72 -3.33
C SER A 2 12.39 -31.71 -4.40
N ASP A 3 12.05 -32.89 -4.91
CA ASP A 3 11.07 -33.15 -5.98
C ASP A 3 9.61 -33.03 -5.49
N SER A 4 9.40 -32.62 -4.23
CA SER A 4 8.06 -32.46 -3.67
C SER A 4 7.45 -31.12 -4.07
N PRO A 5 6.23 -31.09 -4.62
CA PRO A 5 5.54 -29.85 -5.02
C PRO A 5 5.39 -28.89 -3.83
N LEU A 6 5.47 -27.58 -4.09
CA LEU A 6 5.42 -26.54 -3.06
C LEU A 6 4.14 -26.65 -2.22
N ARG A 7 3.04 -26.96 -2.91
CA ARG A 7 1.69 -27.16 -2.39
C ARG A 7 0.92 -27.98 -3.42
N ASP A 8 -0.04 -28.78 -2.97
CA ASP A 8 -1.00 -29.41 -3.87
C ASP A 8 -2.09 -28.41 -4.27
N TYR A 9 -2.09 -28.00 -5.54
CA TYR A 9 -3.09 -27.09 -6.11
C TYR A 9 -4.26 -27.83 -6.78
N SER A 10 -4.41 -29.14 -6.56
CA SER A 10 -5.51 -29.94 -7.11
C SER A 10 -6.91 -29.44 -6.71
N ARG A 11 -7.03 -28.69 -5.62
CA ARG A 11 -8.27 -28.08 -5.08
C ARG A 11 -8.30 -26.54 -5.19
N SER A 12 -7.43 -26.00 -6.03
CA SER A 12 -7.21 -24.57 -6.21
C SER A 12 -7.50 -24.18 -7.66
N ARG A 13 -7.89 -22.93 -7.89
CA ARG A 13 -8.09 -22.37 -9.23
C ARG A 13 -7.52 -20.96 -9.34
N ALA A 14 -6.85 -20.70 -10.44
CA ALA A 14 -6.45 -19.36 -10.84
C ALA A 14 -7.24 -18.95 -12.09
N VAL A 15 -7.83 -17.76 -12.09
CA VAL A 15 -8.43 -17.14 -13.27
C VAL A 15 -7.64 -15.87 -13.58
N LEU A 16 -7.10 -15.80 -14.79
CA LEU A 16 -6.25 -14.73 -15.26
C LEU A 16 -6.93 -14.07 -16.45
N ILE A 17 -7.24 -12.78 -16.33
CA ILE A 17 -7.86 -12.01 -17.40
C ILE A 17 -6.89 -10.91 -17.83
N GLY A 18 -6.56 -10.86 -19.11
CA GLY A 18 -5.75 -9.78 -19.66
C GLY A 18 -6.37 -9.19 -20.90
N VAL A 19 -6.45 -7.86 -20.93
CA VAL A 19 -7.00 -7.12 -22.07
C VAL A 19 -5.97 -6.12 -22.55
N SER A 20 -5.52 -6.33 -23.78
CA SER A 20 -4.42 -5.63 -24.43
C SER A 20 -4.87 -4.89 -25.70
N ASP A 21 -5.86 -5.41 -26.39
CA ASP A 21 -6.45 -4.80 -27.58
C ASP A 21 -7.83 -4.23 -27.28
N TYR A 22 -7.99 -2.92 -27.47
CA TYR A 22 -9.21 -2.20 -27.16
C TYR A 22 -9.71 -1.48 -28.40
N ARG A 23 -11.02 -1.56 -28.62
CA ARG A 23 -11.69 -0.89 -29.74
C ARG A 23 -11.88 0.60 -29.52
N PHE A 24 -12.15 1.01 -28.27
CA PHE A 24 -12.52 2.39 -27.93
C PHE A 24 -11.61 3.01 -26.86
N LEU A 25 -10.66 2.25 -26.32
CA LEU A 25 -9.64 2.75 -25.40
C LEU A 25 -8.28 2.62 -26.08
N PRO A 26 -7.26 3.36 -25.61
CA PRO A 26 -5.90 3.17 -26.10
C PRO A 26 -5.44 1.71 -25.88
N PRO A 27 -4.84 1.04 -26.88
CA PRO A 27 -4.33 -0.30 -26.72
C PRO A 27 -3.21 -0.35 -25.67
N VAL A 28 -3.11 -1.48 -24.98
CA VAL A 28 -2.07 -1.74 -23.98
C VAL A 28 -1.42 -3.10 -24.27
N PRO A 29 -0.63 -3.25 -25.37
CA PRO A 29 0.09 -4.49 -25.66
C PRO A 29 0.90 -5.05 -24.47
N PRO A 30 1.52 -4.20 -23.59
CA PRO A 30 2.17 -4.69 -22.39
C PRO A 30 1.29 -5.51 -21.44
N ALA A 31 -0.03 -5.31 -21.44
CA ALA A 31 -0.95 -6.12 -20.64
C ALA A 31 -0.98 -7.58 -21.10
N GLY A 32 -0.90 -7.82 -22.42
CA GLY A 32 -0.81 -9.18 -22.97
C GLY A 32 0.50 -9.88 -22.58
N ASN A 33 1.62 -9.15 -22.60
CA ASN A 33 2.91 -9.67 -22.15
C ASN A 33 2.95 -9.93 -20.62
N SER A 34 2.28 -9.08 -19.83
CA SER A 34 2.12 -9.29 -18.39
C SER A 34 1.26 -10.52 -18.08
N LEU A 35 0.17 -10.71 -18.81
CA LEU A 35 -0.69 -11.91 -18.70
C LEU A 35 0.11 -13.18 -18.96
N ASP A 36 0.87 -13.22 -20.06
CA ASP A 36 1.70 -14.37 -20.42
C ASP A 36 2.72 -14.68 -19.33
N ARG A 37 3.39 -13.65 -18.78
CA ARG A 37 4.41 -13.82 -17.76
C ARG A 37 3.83 -14.27 -16.43
N MET A 38 2.66 -13.74 -16.03
CA MET A 38 1.97 -14.20 -14.82
C MET A 38 1.52 -15.66 -14.96
N ALA A 39 0.95 -16.05 -16.10
CA ALA A 39 0.58 -17.42 -16.38
C ALA A 39 1.79 -18.36 -16.32
N GLY A 40 2.88 -17.98 -16.99
CA GLY A 40 4.14 -18.74 -16.98
C GLY A 40 4.77 -18.86 -15.59
N LEU A 41 4.67 -17.81 -14.76
CA LEU A 41 5.12 -17.86 -13.37
C LEU A 41 4.32 -18.89 -12.56
N LEU A 42 2.99 -18.84 -12.64
CA LEU A 42 2.12 -19.73 -11.86
C LEU A 42 2.32 -21.20 -12.24
N THR A 43 2.39 -21.51 -13.54
CA THR A 43 2.59 -22.89 -14.02
C THR A 43 4.06 -23.32 -14.03
N GLY A 44 4.98 -22.41 -13.70
CA GLY A 44 6.41 -22.66 -13.66
C GLY A 44 6.87 -23.33 -12.36
N PRO A 45 8.16 -23.73 -12.29
CA PRO A 45 8.71 -24.55 -11.20
C PRO A 45 8.78 -23.85 -9.83
N LEU A 46 8.55 -22.53 -9.80
CA LEU A 46 8.53 -21.76 -8.55
C LEU A 46 7.18 -21.83 -7.85
N CYS A 47 6.09 -21.93 -8.62
CA CYS A 47 4.72 -21.91 -8.10
C CYS A 47 4.00 -23.25 -8.27
N ASP A 48 4.40 -24.10 -9.23
CA ASP A 48 3.92 -25.46 -9.45
C ASP A 48 2.38 -25.61 -9.64
N TRP A 49 1.68 -24.61 -10.18
CA TRP A 49 0.25 -24.74 -10.49
C TRP A 49 0.03 -25.70 -11.67
N PRO A 50 -0.85 -26.70 -11.55
CA PRO A 50 -1.25 -27.52 -12.70
C PRO A 50 -1.90 -26.65 -13.77
N ALA A 51 -1.48 -26.79 -15.03
CA ALA A 51 -1.96 -25.96 -16.13
C ALA A 51 -3.49 -25.99 -16.28
N HIS A 52 -4.13 -27.14 -16.04
CA HIS A 52 -5.59 -27.29 -16.10
C HIS A 52 -6.34 -26.57 -14.95
N ARG A 53 -5.64 -26.13 -13.90
CA ARG A 53 -6.15 -25.31 -12.79
C ARG A 53 -5.91 -23.81 -12.99
N VAL A 54 -5.26 -23.41 -14.09
CA VAL A 54 -5.05 -22.01 -14.48
C VAL A 54 -5.88 -21.71 -15.72
N HIS A 55 -6.97 -20.95 -15.55
CA HIS A 55 -7.83 -20.51 -16.64
C HIS A 55 -7.40 -19.11 -17.10
N ILE A 56 -7.16 -18.95 -18.40
CA ILE A 56 -6.70 -17.70 -19.01
C ILE A 56 -7.78 -17.20 -19.97
N GLU A 57 -8.28 -16.00 -19.73
CA GLU A 57 -9.21 -15.29 -20.60
C GLU A 57 -8.48 -14.09 -21.23
N ARG A 58 -8.18 -14.21 -22.52
CA ARG A 58 -7.44 -13.17 -23.27
C ARG A 58 -8.41 -12.33 -24.10
N ASP A 59 -8.27 -11.02 -23.99
CA ASP A 59 -9.04 -10.03 -24.74
C ASP A 59 -10.57 -10.33 -24.76
N PRO A 60 -11.21 -10.61 -23.61
CA PRO A 60 -12.66 -10.73 -23.54
C PRO A 60 -13.32 -9.45 -24.05
N ARG A 61 -14.26 -9.60 -24.98
CA ARG A 61 -14.83 -8.46 -25.71
C ARG A 61 -15.82 -7.66 -24.90
N ARG A 62 -16.69 -8.35 -24.14
CA ARG A 62 -17.82 -7.79 -23.38
C ARG A 62 -18.10 -8.61 -22.14
N ARG A 63 -18.82 -8.01 -21.18
CA ARG A 63 -19.25 -8.62 -19.91
C ARG A 63 -19.92 -9.98 -20.12
N GLY A 64 -20.95 -10.05 -20.97
CA GLY A 64 -21.59 -11.31 -21.38
C GLY A 64 -21.80 -12.30 -20.23
N GLY A 65 -21.46 -13.57 -20.46
CA GLY A 65 -21.47 -14.63 -19.46
C GLY A 65 -20.20 -14.72 -18.61
N LEU A 66 -19.30 -13.72 -18.65
CA LEU A 66 -18.06 -13.74 -17.87
C LEU A 66 -18.30 -13.84 -16.35
N PRO A 67 -19.33 -13.19 -15.77
CA PRO A 67 -19.68 -13.42 -14.36
C PRO A 67 -20.00 -14.89 -14.06
N ASP A 68 -20.79 -15.55 -14.92
CA ASP A 68 -21.15 -16.96 -14.75
C ASP A 68 -19.92 -17.86 -14.92
N THR A 69 -19.06 -17.58 -15.91
CA THR A 69 -17.78 -18.28 -16.09
C THR A 69 -16.91 -18.19 -14.83
N LEU A 70 -16.86 -17.03 -14.16
CA LEU A 70 -16.13 -16.88 -12.91
C LEU A 70 -16.75 -17.69 -11.77
N MET A 71 -18.08 -17.70 -11.66
CA MET A 71 -18.77 -18.53 -10.66
C MET A 71 -18.48 -20.02 -10.88
N THR A 72 -18.66 -20.52 -12.10
CA THR A 72 -18.36 -21.92 -12.46
C THR A 72 -16.88 -22.26 -12.25
N ALA A 73 -15.97 -21.35 -12.58
CA ALA A 73 -14.53 -21.60 -12.41
C ALA A 73 -14.12 -21.78 -10.93
N TYR A 74 -14.90 -21.23 -9.99
CA TYR A 74 -14.62 -21.30 -8.56
C TYR A 74 -15.54 -22.25 -7.78
N GLU A 75 -16.45 -22.95 -8.45
CA GLU A 75 -17.48 -23.81 -7.82
C GLU A 75 -16.89 -24.99 -7.04
N ASP A 76 -15.83 -25.63 -7.54
CA ASP A 76 -15.18 -26.79 -6.90
C ASP A 76 -13.95 -26.41 -6.04
N VAL A 77 -13.74 -25.12 -5.79
CA VAL A 77 -12.51 -24.60 -5.22
C VAL A 77 -12.63 -24.46 -3.72
N THR A 78 -11.71 -25.10 -3.00
CA THR A 78 -11.74 -25.18 -1.54
C THR A 78 -10.41 -24.82 -0.87
N ASP A 79 -9.28 -24.84 -1.59
CA ASP A 79 -7.99 -24.40 -1.04
C ASP A 79 -7.69 -22.93 -1.40
N VAL A 80 -7.32 -22.66 -2.67
CA VAL A 80 -6.95 -21.30 -3.13
C VAL A 80 -7.77 -20.88 -4.34
N ALA A 81 -8.41 -19.72 -4.25
CA ALA A 81 -8.99 -19.02 -5.40
C ALA A 81 -8.14 -17.79 -5.73
N LEU A 82 -7.48 -17.78 -6.88
CA LEU A 82 -6.68 -16.66 -7.36
C LEU A 82 -7.40 -15.97 -8.53
N PHE A 83 -7.54 -14.65 -8.46
CA PHE A 83 -8.00 -13.81 -9.55
C PHE A 83 -6.93 -12.80 -9.91
N TYR A 84 -6.50 -12.78 -11.17
CA TYR A 84 -5.57 -11.80 -11.71
C TYR A 84 -6.22 -11.05 -12.86
N PHE A 85 -6.15 -9.71 -12.84
CA PHE A 85 -6.57 -8.88 -13.95
C PHE A 85 -5.46 -7.91 -14.35
N VAL A 86 -5.24 -7.74 -15.66
CA VAL A 86 -4.34 -6.74 -16.21
C VAL A 86 -4.96 -6.01 -17.41
N GLY A 87 -4.94 -4.68 -17.38
CA GLY A 87 -5.54 -3.85 -18.42
C GLY A 87 -6.01 -2.49 -17.90
N HIS A 88 -6.98 -1.89 -18.59
CA HIS A 88 -7.62 -0.66 -18.16
C HIS A 88 -8.59 -0.92 -17.01
N GLY A 89 -8.63 0.03 -16.08
CA GLY A 89 -9.59 0.06 -14.98
C GLY A 89 -10.24 1.44 -14.94
N HIS A 90 -11.53 1.48 -14.61
CA HIS A 90 -12.28 2.71 -14.45
C HIS A 90 -12.91 2.75 -13.06
N SER A 91 -12.95 3.94 -12.47
CA SER A 91 -13.85 4.22 -11.35
C SER A 91 -15.19 4.70 -11.93
N VAL A 92 -16.27 3.98 -11.65
CA VAL A 92 -17.64 4.36 -12.00
C VAL A 92 -18.41 4.43 -10.68
N GLU A 93 -18.91 5.63 -10.33
CA GLU A 93 -19.60 5.86 -9.05
C GLU A 93 -18.80 5.33 -7.85
N ASP A 94 -17.48 5.59 -7.85
CA ASP A 94 -16.47 5.13 -6.89
C ASP A 94 -16.31 3.59 -6.79
N GLU A 95 -16.83 2.82 -7.74
CA GLU A 95 -16.63 1.38 -7.87
C GLU A 95 -15.66 1.07 -9.01
N LEU A 96 -14.79 0.08 -8.79
CA LEU A 96 -13.90 -0.41 -9.83
C LEU A 96 -14.70 -1.18 -10.89
N CYS A 97 -14.50 -0.83 -12.15
CA CYS A 97 -14.93 -1.60 -13.31
C CYS A 97 -13.70 -1.95 -14.15
N LEU A 98 -13.51 -3.24 -14.41
CA LEU A 98 -12.42 -3.77 -15.23
C LEU A 98 -12.82 -3.61 -16.71
N ALA A 99 -12.01 -2.92 -17.50
CA ALA A 99 -12.34 -2.66 -18.89
C ALA A 99 -12.11 -3.91 -19.75
N LEU A 100 -13.01 -4.13 -20.71
CA LEU A 100 -12.98 -5.20 -21.71
C LEU A 100 -12.76 -4.58 -23.10
N CYS A 101 -12.50 -5.38 -24.14
CA CYS A 101 -12.05 -4.83 -25.44
C CYS A 101 -13.00 -3.77 -26.01
N GLU A 102 -14.31 -3.93 -25.81
CA GLU A 102 -15.31 -2.98 -26.31
C GLU A 102 -15.81 -1.98 -25.25
N SER A 103 -15.15 -1.89 -24.08
CA SER A 103 -15.49 -0.89 -23.08
C SER A 103 -15.36 0.53 -23.66
N PRO A 104 -16.38 1.39 -23.49
CA PRO A 104 -16.37 2.74 -24.02
C PRO A 104 -15.44 3.63 -23.19
N GLU A 105 -14.88 4.66 -23.82
CA GLU A 105 -14.04 5.63 -23.13
C GLU A 105 -14.79 6.34 -22.01
N GLU A 106 -16.06 6.71 -22.19
CA GLU A 106 -16.88 7.43 -21.20
C GLU A 106 -18.32 6.91 -21.09
N GLY A 107 -19.02 7.35 -20.04
CA GLY A 107 -20.46 7.12 -19.85
C GLY A 107 -20.83 5.87 -19.03
N TYR A 108 -22.13 5.78 -18.73
CA TYR A 108 -22.71 4.74 -17.87
C TYR A 108 -22.56 3.32 -18.45
N ARG A 109 -22.39 3.19 -19.77
CA ARG A 109 -22.23 1.89 -20.46
C ARG A 109 -20.93 1.16 -20.08
N ARG A 110 -20.00 1.82 -19.38
CA ARG A 110 -18.78 1.18 -18.85
C ARG A 110 -19.09 -0.05 -17.99
N THR A 111 -20.14 -0.03 -17.15
CA THR A 111 -20.54 -1.17 -16.29
C THR A 111 -21.36 -2.24 -17.02
N THR A 112 -22.00 -1.89 -18.14
CA THR A 112 -22.74 -2.84 -18.97
C THR A 112 -21.81 -3.64 -19.89
N ILE A 113 -20.74 -3.01 -20.39
CA ILE A 113 -19.80 -3.63 -21.33
C ILE A 113 -18.54 -4.16 -20.63
N GLY A 114 -17.98 -3.40 -19.70
CA GLY A 114 -16.88 -3.85 -18.84
C GLY A 114 -17.34 -4.85 -17.79
N LEU A 115 -16.41 -5.37 -16.99
CA LEU A 115 -16.70 -6.26 -15.87
C LEU A 115 -16.68 -5.46 -14.56
N PRO A 116 -17.85 -5.13 -13.97
CA PRO A 116 -17.90 -4.56 -12.63
C PRO A 116 -17.15 -5.44 -11.64
N PHE A 117 -16.33 -4.83 -10.78
CA PHE A 117 -15.61 -5.58 -9.77
C PHE A 117 -16.56 -6.26 -8.77
N ALA A 118 -17.80 -5.79 -8.66
CA ALA A 118 -18.87 -6.44 -7.90
C ALA A 118 -19.13 -7.89 -8.36
N ASP A 119 -19.03 -8.19 -9.66
CA ASP A 119 -19.22 -9.54 -10.20
C ASP A 119 -18.10 -10.48 -9.74
N VAL A 120 -16.85 -9.99 -9.81
CA VAL A 120 -15.67 -10.73 -9.31
C VAL A 120 -15.79 -10.99 -7.80
N ARG A 121 -16.22 -9.97 -7.04
CA ARG A 121 -16.49 -10.12 -5.60
C ARG A 121 -17.56 -11.18 -5.35
N ALA A 122 -18.65 -11.18 -6.11
CA ALA A 122 -19.74 -12.15 -5.95
C ALA A 122 -19.26 -13.59 -6.20
N ALA A 123 -18.47 -13.83 -7.25
CA ALA A 123 -17.91 -15.16 -7.52
C ALA A 123 -16.97 -15.62 -6.38
N LEU A 124 -16.07 -14.75 -5.91
CA LEU A 124 -15.15 -15.08 -4.81
C LEU A 124 -15.86 -15.25 -3.46
N ARG A 125 -17.02 -14.61 -3.26
CA ARG A 125 -17.86 -14.82 -2.07
C ARG A 125 -18.52 -16.17 -2.06
N ALA A 126 -19.07 -16.59 -3.19
CA ALA A 126 -19.70 -17.89 -3.34
C ALA A 126 -18.69 -19.04 -3.23
N CYS A 127 -17.42 -18.78 -3.55
CA CYS A 127 -16.34 -19.74 -3.46
C CYS A 127 -15.97 -20.11 -1.99
N GLU A 128 -15.84 -21.40 -1.72
CA GLU A 128 -15.46 -21.95 -0.40
C GLU A 128 -13.94 -21.97 -0.13
N ALA A 129 -13.13 -21.40 -1.03
CA ALA A 129 -11.68 -21.38 -0.89
C ALA A 129 -11.21 -20.80 0.46
N GLN A 130 -10.33 -21.52 1.15
CA GLN A 130 -9.72 -21.06 2.40
C GLN A 130 -8.93 -19.76 2.23
N THR A 131 -8.27 -19.58 1.08
CA THR A 131 -7.50 -18.37 0.76
C THR A 131 -7.92 -17.79 -0.59
N LYS A 132 -8.31 -16.52 -0.61
CA LYS A 132 -8.69 -15.77 -1.81
C LYS A 132 -7.62 -14.71 -2.11
N ILE A 133 -7.05 -14.77 -3.30
CA ILE A 133 -5.94 -13.91 -3.72
C ILE A 133 -6.42 -13.09 -4.92
N LEU A 134 -6.43 -11.76 -4.79
CA LEU A 134 -6.77 -10.86 -5.87
C LEU A 134 -5.54 -10.02 -6.22
N ILE A 135 -5.16 -10.02 -7.50
CA ILE A 135 -4.04 -9.23 -8.01
C ILE A 135 -4.56 -8.38 -9.17
N LEU A 136 -4.62 -7.06 -8.96
CA LEU A 136 -5.23 -6.11 -9.88
C LEU A 136 -4.17 -5.17 -10.45
N ASP A 137 -3.78 -5.38 -11.70
CA ASP A 137 -2.83 -4.55 -12.44
C ASP A 137 -3.56 -3.62 -13.42
N CYS A 138 -4.25 -2.63 -12.86
CA CYS A 138 -5.00 -1.63 -13.61
C CYS A 138 -5.06 -0.28 -12.88
N CYS A 139 -5.47 0.77 -13.60
CA CYS A 139 -5.71 2.08 -13.00
C CYS A 139 -6.86 2.02 -11.98
N PHE A 140 -6.80 2.85 -10.93
CA PHE A 140 -7.80 2.91 -9.86
C PHE A 140 -7.99 1.60 -9.09
N ALA A 141 -7.08 0.62 -9.24
CA ALA A 141 -7.17 -0.68 -8.58
C ALA A 141 -7.25 -0.56 -7.05
N GLY A 142 -6.67 0.49 -6.45
CA GLY A 142 -6.79 0.77 -5.02
C GLY A 142 -8.21 1.11 -4.55
N VAL A 143 -9.18 1.37 -5.43
CA VAL A 143 -10.60 1.46 -5.04
C VAL A 143 -11.06 0.13 -4.43
N ALA A 144 -10.53 -1.00 -4.93
CA ALA A 144 -10.78 -2.32 -4.37
C ALA A 144 -10.19 -2.52 -2.96
N THR A 145 -9.29 -1.63 -2.50
CA THR A 145 -8.63 -1.73 -1.19
C THR A 145 -9.19 -0.75 -0.14
N GLN A 146 -10.05 0.22 -0.53
CA GLN A 146 -10.59 1.26 0.36
C GLN A 146 -11.98 0.90 0.95
N PRO A 147 -12.31 1.31 2.19
CA PRO A 147 -13.69 1.34 2.71
C PRO A 147 -14.50 2.50 2.09
N ARG A 148 -15.85 2.43 2.00
CA ARG A 148 -16.69 3.62 1.71
C ARG A 148 -17.57 3.99 2.90
N HIS A 149 -17.82 5.30 2.98
CA HIS A 149 -18.88 6.01 3.72
C HIS A 149 -19.42 5.36 5.00
N CYS A 150 -18.78 5.64 6.13
CA CYS A 150 -19.46 5.60 7.43
C CYS A 150 -19.79 7.03 7.87
N LEU A 151 -21.07 7.36 7.97
CA LEU A 151 -21.55 8.35 8.94
C LEU A 151 -22.00 7.55 10.17
N GLY A 152 -21.22 7.61 11.25
CA GLY A 152 -21.56 6.98 12.52
C GLY A 152 -20.45 6.10 13.09
N ASP A 153 -20.17 6.26 14.38
CA ASP A 153 -19.27 5.42 15.16
C ASP A 153 -19.72 3.95 15.07
N GLY A 154 -18.93 3.13 14.37
CA GLY A 154 -19.15 1.68 14.29
C GLY A 154 -18.52 1.04 13.06
N HIS A 155 -17.27 0.58 13.20
CA HIS A 155 -16.58 -0.40 12.33
C HIS A 155 -16.25 0.02 10.87
N ALA A 156 -15.09 0.65 10.70
CA ALA A 156 -14.42 0.98 9.44
C ALA A 156 -13.92 -0.23 8.60
N THR A 157 -14.71 -1.29 8.39
CA THR A 157 -14.22 -2.60 7.87
C THR A 157 -15.03 -3.16 6.69
N GLU A 158 -15.93 -2.40 6.07
CA GLU A 158 -17.06 -2.97 5.30
C GLU A 158 -16.81 -3.40 3.83
N ARG A 159 -15.58 -3.49 3.33
CA ARG A 159 -15.34 -4.01 1.94
C ARG A 159 -14.63 -5.34 1.84
N LEU A 160 -13.77 -5.64 2.80
CA LEU A 160 -13.11 -6.95 2.88
C LEU A 160 -13.95 -7.95 3.66
N ILE A 161 -14.77 -7.48 4.63
CA ILE A 161 -15.77 -8.30 5.35
C ILE A 161 -16.63 -9.10 4.37
N ASP A 162 -16.89 -8.49 3.22
CA ASP A 162 -17.90 -8.98 2.33
C ASP A 162 -17.35 -10.10 1.42
N MET A 163 -16.03 -10.32 1.27
CA MET A 163 -15.45 -11.46 0.51
C MET A 163 -15.14 -12.70 1.37
N THR A 164 -15.20 -12.57 2.69
CA THR A 164 -14.57 -13.48 3.66
C THR A 164 -15.60 -14.06 4.61
N ALA A 165 -16.51 -14.93 4.13
CA ALA A 165 -17.39 -15.70 5.01
C ALA A 165 -16.59 -16.70 5.90
N GLY A 166 -15.69 -16.19 6.75
CA GLY A 166 -14.72 -16.96 7.55
C GLY A 166 -13.39 -17.29 6.86
N THR A 167 -13.18 -16.92 5.59
CA THR A 167 -11.99 -17.29 4.79
C THR A 167 -10.95 -16.17 4.72
N GLY A 168 -9.67 -16.50 4.50
CA GLY A 168 -8.61 -15.51 4.28
C GLY A 168 -8.73 -14.83 2.92
N ALA A 169 -8.47 -13.51 2.86
CA ALA A 169 -8.38 -12.80 1.59
C ALA A 169 -7.27 -11.74 1.57
N ILE A 170 -6.59 -11.62 0.43
CA ILE A 170 -5.60 -10.58 0.15
C ILE A 170 -5.83 -9.98 -1.23
N THR A 171 -5.83 -8.64 -1.30
CA THR A 171 -5.91 -7.87 -2.54
C THR A 171 -4.64 -7.06 -2.71
N LEU A 172 -3.93 -7.29 -3.81
CA LEU A 172 -2.80 -6.51 -4.29
C LEU A 172 -3.25 -5.66 -5.48
N ALA A 173 -2.96 -4.37 -5.45
CA ALA A 173 -3.36 -3.43 -6.49
C ALA A 173 -2.16 -2.62 -6.98
N ALA A 174 -1.96 -2.55 -8.29
CA ALA A 174 -0.83 -1.86 -8.92
C ALA A 174 -0.77 -0.35 -8.67
N SER A 175 -1.91 0.25 -8.33
CA SER A 175 -2.00 1.68 -8.02
C SER A 175 -2.96 1.96 -6.86
N GLY A 176 -2.85 3.15 -6.27
CA GLY A 176 -3.84 3.67 -5.32
C GLY A 176 -5.18 4.01 -5.99
N ALA A 177 -6.21 4.25 -5.17
CA ALA A 177 -7.60 4.43 -5.64
C ALA A 177 -7.84 5.59 -6.62
N TYR A 178 -6.93 6.56 -6.67
CA TYR A 178 -7.01 7.72 -7.56
C TYR A 178 -5.77 7.86 -8.44
N ASN A 179 -4.96 6.79 -8.54
CA ASN A 179 -3.71 6.79 -9.29
C ASN A 179 -3.81 5.89 -10.53
N LYS A 180 -3.12 6.28 -11.60
CA LYS A 180 -2.95 5.46 -12.79
C LYS A 180 -1.85 4.41 -12.58
N ALA A 181 -2.06 3.21 -13.12
CA ALA A 181 -1.01 2.22 -13.32
C ALA A 181 -0.16 2.60 -14.55
N GLY A 182 1.05 2.05 -14.67
CA GLY A 182 1.96 2.35 -15.77
C GLY A 182 2.61 1.10 -16.35
N PHE A 183 3.16 1.23 -17.55
CA PHE A 183 3.84 0.16 -18.28
C PHE A 183 5.11 0.67 -18.97
N GLU A 184 5.98 -0.28 -19.34
CA GLU A 184 7.22 0.00 -20.06
C GLU A 184 6.95 0.48 -21.49
N PRO A 185 7.68 1.51 -21.96
CA PRO A 185 7.60 1.88 -23.37
C PRO A 185 8.34 0.86 -24.24
N ASP A 186 7.91 0.69 -25.48
CA ASP A 186 8.44 -0.30 -26.45
C ASP A 186 9.97 -0.22 -26.64
N ARG A 187 10.56 0.96 -26.45
CA ARG A 187 12.00 1.20 -26.58
C ARG A 187 12.86 0.60 -25.46
N VAL A 188 12.26 0.14 -24.36
CA VAL A 188 12.99 -0.33 -23.17
C VAL A 188 13.16 -1.86 -23.16
N ALA A 189 12.23 -2.60 -23.76
CA ALA A 189 12.30 -4.05 -23.81
C ALA A 189 11.62 -4.59 -25.08
N PRO A 190 12.09 -5.72 -25.65
CA PRO A 190 11.44 -6.36 -26.80
C PRO A 190 10.00 -6.82 -26.53
N ARG A 191 9.71 -7.18 -25.27
CA ARG A 191 8.37 -7.53 -24.76
C ARG A 191 8.05 -6.66 -23.54
N PRO A 192 7.64 -5.41 -23.74
CA PRO A 192 7.36 -4.48 -22.63
C PRO A 192 6.22 -5.01 -21.77
N GLN A 193 6.27 -4.73 -20.46
CA GLN A 193 5.28 -5.20 -19.50
C GLN A 193 4.70 -4.05 -18.68
N THR A 194 3.59 -4.29 -18.00
CA THR A 194 3.12 -3.40 -16.93
C THR A 194 4.13 -3.40 -15.79
N TYR A 195 4.40 -2.23 -15.19
CA TYR A 195 5.45 -2.11 -14.17
C TYR A 195 5.16 -3.01 -12.97
N PHE A 196 3.92 -3.04 -12.49
CA PHE A 196 3.58 -3.85 -11.32
C PHE A 196 3.83 -5.34 -11.57
N THR A 197 3.26 -5.91 -12.64
CA THR A 197 3.50 -7.33 -12.97
C THR A 197 4.97 -7.61 -13.21
N LYS A 198 5.70 -6.73 -13.89
CA LYS A 198 7.14 -6.88 -14.12
C LYS A 198 7.89 -7.03 -12.79
N TYR A 199 7.79 -6.05 -11.89
CA TYR A 199 8.52 -6.09 -10.62
C TYR A 199 8.02 -7.20 -9.69
N PHE A 200 6.72 -7.51 -9.72
CA PHE A 200 6.16 -8.62 -8.94
C PHE A 200 6.77 -9.95 -9.35
N VAL A 201 6.79 -10.24 -10.66
CA VAL A 201 7.38 -11.48 -11.17
C VAL A 201 8.90 -11.48 -11.00
N ASP A 202 9.59 -10.35 -11.25
CA ASP A 202 11.04 -10.21 -11.03
C ASP A 202 11.43 -10.62 -9.60
N VAL A 203 10.68 -10.17 -8.59
CA VAL A 203 10.92 -10.51 -7.18
C VAL A 203 10.80 -12.01 -6.92
N VAL A 204 9.82 -12.66 -7.54
CA VAL A 204 9.61 -14.10 -7.36
C VAL A 204 10.71 -14.90 -8.07
N GLU A 205 11.03 -14.54 -9.30
CA GLU A 205 12.05 -15.23 -10.11
C GLU A 205 13.47 -15.03 -9.58
N GLN A 206 13.81 -13.85 -9.06
CA GLN A 206 15.11 -13.58 -8.45
C GLN A 206 15.20 -14.13 -7.02
N GLY A 207 14.06 -14.26 -6.35
CA GLY A 207 13.99 -14.60 -4.95
C GLY A 207 14.45 -13.47 -4.01
N VAL A 208 14.40 -13.75 -2.71
CA VAL A 208 14.82 -12.82 -1.66
C VAL A 208 16.02 -13.42 -0.91
N PRO A 209 17.23 -12.89 -1.11
CA PRO A 209 18.42 -13.39 -0.41
C PRO A 209 18.24 -13.40 1.11
N GLY A 210 18.64 -14.50 1.74
CA GLY A 210 18.53 -14.68 3.19
C GLY A 210 17.13 -15.00 3.72
N HIS A 211 16.11 -15.10 2.87
CA HIS A 211 14.80 -15.62 3.27
C HIS A 211 14.75 -17.15 3.05
N PRO A 212 14.42 -17.97 4.05
CA PRO A 212 14.43 -19.42 3.87
C PRO A 212 13.19 -19.91 3.12
N GLY A 213 13.38 -20.91 2.24
CA GLY A 213 12.29 -21.77 1.75
C GLY A 213 11.36 -21.11 0.74
N GLY A 214 10.22 -20.57 1.20
CA GLY A 214 9.13 -20.07 0.37
C GLY A 214 8.86 -18.58 0.58
N LEU A 215 8.33 -17.93 -0.45
CA LEU A 215 8.04 -16.49 -0.47
C LEU A 215 6.57 -16.23 -0.11
N PRO A 216 6.28 -15.64 1.06
CA PRO A 216 4.92 -15.22 1.39
C PRO A 216 4.50 -13.98 0.58
N LEU A 217 3.21 -13.88 0.25
CA LEU A 217 2.68 -12.78 -0.56
C LEU A 217 2.98 -11.39 0.00
N ASN A 218 2.95 -11.21 1.32
CA ASN A 218 3.27 -9.93 1.95
C ASN A 218 4.73 -9.50 1.74
N LEU A 219 5.66 -10.46 1.70
CA LEU A 219 7.07 -10.21 1.40
C LEU A 219 7.25 -9.87 -0.08
N VAL A 220 6.62 -10.64 -0.97
CA VAL A 220 6.66 -10.36 -2.42
C VAL A 220 6.11 -8.96 -2.69
N TYR A 221 4.98 -8.60 -2.09
CA TYR A 221 4.40 -7.26 -2.16
C TYR A 221 5.37 -6.19 -1.65
N ALA A 222 5.96 -6.38 -0.46
CA ALA A 222 6.87 -5.39 0.12
C ALA A 222 8.08 -5.13 -0.80
N ARG A 223 8.69 -6.18 -1.35
CA ARG A 223 9.81 -6.05 -2.29
C ARG A 223 9.40 -5.44 -3.62
N THR A 224 8.20 -5.75 -4.10
CA THR A 224 7.63 -5.13 -5.30
C THR A 224 7.45 -3.62 -5.08
N ALA A 225 6.91 -3.22 -3.92
CA ALA A 225 6.74 -1.82 -3.56
C ALA A 225 8.09 -1.09 -3.44
N ASP A 226 9.12 -1.71 -2.84
CA ASP A 226 10.47 -1.18 -2.78
C ASP A 226 11.08 -0.95 -4.17
N ALA A 227 10.88 -1.91 -5.10
CA ALA A 227 11.38 -1.82 -6.47
C ALA A 227 10.66 -0.71 -7.27
N LEU A 228 9.33 -0.63 -7.18
CA LEU A 228 8.55 0.44 -7.79
C LEU A 228 8.96 1.81 -7.26
N ALA A 229 9.16 1.96 -5.94
CA ALA A 229 9.58 3.21 -5.33
C ALA A 229 10.98 3.64 -5.78
N ARG A 230 11.92 2.69 -5.85
CA ARG A 230 13.30 2.91 -6.35
C ARG A 230 13.30 3.51 -7.75
N ASP A 231 12.42 2.99 -8.60
CA ASP A 231 12.32 3.40 -10.00
C ASP A 231 11.26 4.51 -10.21
N ARG A 232 10.79 5.15 -9.13
CA ARG A 232 9.83 6.26 -9.15
C ARG A 232 8.54 5.94 -9.93
N ARG A 233 8.05 4.72 -9.77
CA ARG A 233 6.79 4.24 -10.33
C ARG A 233 5.65 4.38 -9.31
N PRO A 234 4.38 4.32 -9.76
CA PRO A 234 3.23 4.39 -8.86
C PRO A 234 3.35 3.35 -7.73
N ALA A 235 3.10 3.80 -6.49
CA ALA A 235 3.11 2.91 -5.34
C ALA A 235 1.90 1.96 -5.40
N PRO A 236 2.11 0.65 -5.21
CA PRO A 236 1.03 -0.31 -5.14
C PRO A 236 0.31 -0.20 -3.79
N THR A 237 -0.87 -0.81 -3.68
CA THR A 237 -1.61 -0.93 -2.42
C THR A 237 -1.90 -2.39 -2.11
N CYS A 238 -2.02 -2.71 -0.83
CA CYS A 238 -2.32 -4.06 -0.35
C CYS A 238 -3.34 -3.98 0.78
N SER A 239 -4.28 -4.92 0.79
CA SER A 239 -5.18 -5.14 1.91
C SER A 239 -5.30 -6.63 2.18
N SER A 240 -5.21 -7.03 3.44
CA SER A 240 -5.20 -8.44 3.86
C SER A 240 -6.15 -8.66 5.05
N ARG A 241 -6.73 -9.85 5.14
CA ARG A 241 -7.53 -10.35 6.27
C ARG A 241 -7.11 -11.77 6.63
N HIS A 242 -7.36 -12.17 7.88
CA HIS A 242 -7.11 -13.51 8.42
C HIS A 242 -5.76 -14.10 7.98
N ASP A 243 -4.69 -13.30 8.08
CA ASP A 243 -3.32 -13.69 7.70
C ASP A 243 -3.11 -14.20 6.27
N ALA A 244 -4.03 -13.93 5.34
CA ALA A 244 -3.91 -14.34 3.94
C ALA A 244 -2.62 -13.86 3.26
N GLY A 245 -2.05 -12.73 3.71
CA GLY A 245 -0.74 -12.27 3.25
C GLY A 245 0.44 -13.18 3.60
N ARG A 246 0.28 -14.16 4.50
CA ARG A 246 1.29 -15.18 4.83
C ARG A 246 1.24 -16.38 3.88
N PHE A 247 0.28 -16.41 2.95
CA PHE A 247 0.20 -17.43 1.92
C PHE A 247 1.51 -17.50 1.14
N ILE A 248 2.11 -18.69 1.08
CA ILE A 248 3.36 -18.95 0.35
C ILE A 248 3.04 -19.06 -1.14
N LEU A 249 3.39 -18.03 -1.90
CA LEU A 249 3.12 -17.96 -3.33
C LEU A 249 4.03 -18.88 -4.13
N ALA A 250 5.33 -18.87 -3.79
CA ALA A 250 6.37 -19.48 -4.60
C ALA A 250 7.51 -19.99 -3.73
N ARG A 251 8.33 -20.90 -4.28
CA ARG A 251 9.66 -21.20 -3.74
C ARG A 251 10.55 -19.98 -3.85
N ASN A 252 11.42 -19.79 -2.87
CA ASN A 252 12.45 -18.78 -2.97
C ASN A 252 13.55 -19.29 -3.91
N ALA A 253 13.73 -18.60 -5.05
CA ALA A 253 14.78 -18.91 -6.01
C ALA A 253 16.18 -18.48 -5.53
N ALA A 254 16.26 -17.54 -4.58
CA ALA A 254 17.54 -17.10 -4.04
C ALA A 254 18.15 -18.20 -3.18
N GLU A 255 19.46 -18.43 -3.33
CA GLU A 255 20.17 -19.35 -2.46
C GLU A 255 19.93 -18.97 -0.99
N PRO A 256 19.71 -19.97 -0.11
CA PRO A 256 19.74 -19.72 1.32
C PRO A 256 21.03 -18.97 1.61
N ALA A 257 20.97 -17.86 2.36
CA ALA A 257 22.20 -17.30 2.89
C ALA A 257 22.91 -18.47 3.59
N GLY A 258 24.06 -18.88 3.05
CA GLY A 258 24.89 -19.87 3.70
C GLY A 258 25.04 -19.47 5.16
N PRO A 259 25.12 -20.43 6.11
CA PRO A 259 25.16 -20.10 7.52
C PRO A 259 26.15 -18.97 7.71
N PHE A 260 25.64 -17.80 8.16
CA PHE A 260 26.45 -16.64 8.51
C PHE A 260 27.72 -17.17 9.16
N GLY A 261 28.88 -16.81 8.62
CA GLY A 261 30.17 -17.30 9.05
C GLY A 261 30.28 -17.29 10.58
N MET A 262 29.92 -18.41 11.19
CA MET A 262 30.61 -18.89 12.36
C MET A 262 32.04 -19.04 11.85
N PRO A 263 33.05 -18.37 12.44
CA PRO A 263 34.42 -18.70 12.11
C PRO A 263 34.52 -20.22 12.18
N GLN A 264 34.86 -20.85 11.05
CA GLN A 264 35.20 -22.26 11.08
C GLN A 264 36.20 -22.41 12.23
N PRO A 265 36.02 -23.39 13.14
CA PRO A 265 37.08 -23.75 14.05
C PRO A 265 38.30 -23.97 13.16
N GLU A 266 39.27 -23.05 13.27
CA GLU A 266 40.51 -23.11 12.53
C GLU A 266 41.03 -24.53 12.71
N ALA A 267 41.21 -25.25 11.59
CA ALA A 267 41.68 -26.62 11.65
C ALA A 267 42.92 -26.64 12.56
N PRO A 268 43.03 -27.60 13.51
CA PRO A 268 44.13 -27.60 14.46
C PRO A 268 45.44 -27.47 13.70
N PRO A 269 46.33 -26.53 14.04
CA PRO A 269 47.59 -26.40 13.34
C PRO A 269 48.33 -27.73 13.43
N THR A 270 48.71 -28.26 12.27
CA THR A 270 49.55 -29.45 12.15
C THR A 270 50.77 -29.28 13.08
N PRO A 271 51.02 -30.22 14.01
CA PRO A 271 52.07 -30.03 14.99
C PRO A 271 53.45 -29.98 14.30
N PRO A 272 54.37 -29.10 14.73
CA PRO A 272 55.73 -29.08 14.20
C PRO A 272 56.45 -30.39 14.56
N ARG A 273 57.25 -30.91 13.62
CA ARG A 273 58.22 -32.00 13.88
C ARG A 273 59.15 -31.57 15.02
N GLN A 274 59.10 -32.28 16.14
CA GLN A 274 60.04 -32.14 17.25
C GLN A 274 61.41 -32.74 16.88
N PRO A 275 62.52 -32.01 17.06
CA PRO A 275 63.84 -32.60 17.22
C PRO A 275 64.01 -33.17 18.63
N ALA A 276 64.91 -34.15 18.74
CA ALA A 276 65.15 -35.00 19.90
C ALA A 276 65.44 -34.25 21.22
N SER A 277 65.08 -34.96 22.28
CA SER A 277 65.07 -34.67 23.72
C SER A 277 66.33 -34.09 24.35
N SER A 278 66.13 -33.24 25.37
CA SER A 278 67.00 -33.03 26.52
C SER A 278 66.15 -33.05 27.82
N PRO A 279 66.71 -33.42 28.99
CA PRO A 279 65.99 -34.00 30.13
C PRO A 279 65.28 -32.98 31.04
N PRO A 280 64.44 -33.42 32.00
CA PRO A 280 63.35 -32.61 32.57
C PRO A 280 63.77 -31.70 33.73
N GLN A 281 63.18 -30.51 33.79
CA GLN A 281 63.11 -29.68 35.00
C GLN A 281 61.67 -29.68 35.55
N GLU A 282 61.56 -29.87 36.86
CA GLU A 282 60.30 -29.98 37.62
C GLU A 282 59.42 -28.71 37.57
N PRO A 283 58.09 -28.85 37.72
CA PRO A 283 57.16 -27.72 37.58
C PRO A 283 56.99 -26.93 38.90
N GLY A 284 57.34 -25.65 38.86
CA GLY A 284 56.93 -24.67 39.86
C GLY A 284 55.46 -24.26 39.66
N PHE A 285 54.62 -24.58 40.63
CA PHE A 285 53.21 -24.18 40.73
C PHE A 285 53.07 -22.65 40.89
N ARG A 286 52.25 -22.01 40.04
CA ARG A 286 51.68 -20.67 40.28
C ARG A 286 50.15 -20.71 40.09
N PRO A 287 49.35 -20.19 41.04
CA PRO A 287 47.90 -20.18 40.92
C PRO A 287 47.43 -19.09 39.93
N PRO A 288 46.25 -19.25 39.31
CA PRO A 288 45.72 -18.27 38.37
C PRO A 288 45.15 -17.04 39.09
N THR A 289 45.56 -15.85 38.64
CA THR A 289 44.95 -14.58 39.02
C THR A 289 43.64 -14.40 38.24
N HIS A 290 42.50 -14.39 38.94
CA HIS A 290 41.22 -13.99 38.36
C HIS A 290 41.24 -12.50 38.01
N THR A 291 41.22 -12.16 36.72
CA THR A 291 40.85 -10.83 36.26
C THR A 291 39.34 -10.77 36.04
N ALA A 292 38.69 -9.85 36.74
CA ALA A 292 37.26 -9.60 36.63
C ALA A 292 36.92 -9.04 35.24
N PHE A 293 35.94 -9.66 34.59
CA PHE A 293 35.36 -9.21 33.32
C PHE A 293 34.69 -7.83 33.51
N VAL A 294 35.15 -6.82 32.77
CA VAL A 294 34.53 -5.50 32.68
C VAL A 294 33.78 -5.41 31.34
N PRO A 295 32.45 -5.24 31.33
CA PRO A 295 31.70 -5.13 30.08
C PRO A 295 32.00 -3.81 29.35
N PRO A 296 32.06 -3.81 28.00
CA PRO A 296 32.31 -2.60 27.22
C PRO A 296 31.10 -1.65 27.28
N ARG A 297 31.38 -0.35 27.47
CA ARG A 297 30.37 0.72 27.39
C ARG A 297 29.81 0.84 25.97
N PRO A 298 28.50 1.08 25.80
CA PRO A 298 27.91 1.30 24.48
C PRO A 298 28.42 2.61 23.86
N PRO A 299 28.58 2.64 22.52
CA PRO A 299 29.05 3.82 21.81
C PRO A 299 28.01 4.95 21.87
N ARG A 300 28.49 6.18 22.10
CA ARG A 300 27.67 7.40 22.02
C ARG A 300 27.30 7.67 20.55
N PRO A 301 26.04 8.05 20.25
CA PRO A 301 25.65 8.43 18.90
C PRO A 301 26.31 9.76 18.48
N PRO A 302 26.60 9.95 17.18
CA PRO A 302 27.20 11.17 16.66
C PRO A 302 26.25 12.36 16.76
N LEU A 303 26.79 13.51 17.18
CA LEU A 303 26.14 14.81 17.15
C LEU A 303 25.93 15.27 15.70
N SER A 304 24.80 14.91 15.09
CA SER A 304 24.27 15.60 13.91
C SER A 304 22.89 16.16 14.23
N ARG A 305 22.87 17.20 15.08
CA ARG A 305 21.68 18.01 15.29
C ARG A 305 21.57 19.02 14.14
N ALA A 306 21.00 18.58 13.03
CA ALA A 306 20.31 19.50 12.15
C ALA A 306 19.15 20.12 12.96
N LEU A 307 19.19 21.43 13.17
CA LEU A 307 18.13 22.21 13.80
C LEU A 307 16.82 22.08 13.01
N ARG A 308 16.03 21.05 13.29
CA ARG A 308 14.60 21.00 12.96
C ARG A 308 13.79 20.98 14.25
N GLY A 309 13.77 22.13 14.93
CA GLY A 309 12.90 22.35 16.08
C GLY A 309 11.45 22.61 15.64
N PRO A 310 10.45 22.38 16.53
CA PRO A 310 9.04 22.71 16.30
C PRO A 310 8.80 24.20 16.00
N VAL A 311 9.73 25.06 16.41
CA VAL A 311 9.78 26.49 16.08
C VAL A 311 9.80 26.73 14.56
N SER A 312 10.42 25.84 13.78
CA SER A 312 10.51 25.99 12.31
C SER A 312 9.19 25.71 11.59
N ARG A 313 8.30 24.88 12.14
CA ARG A 313 6.97 24.63 11.55
C ARG A 313 5.99 25.73 11.93
N ALA A 314 6.02 26.18 13.18
CA ALA A 314 5.18 27.28 13.65
C ALA A 314 5.48 28.58 12.88
N VAL A 315 6.76 28.91 12.67
CA VAL A 315 7.18 30.09 11.90
C VAL A 315 6.77 29.98 10.42
N ARG A 316 6.82 28.79 9.81
CA ARG A 316 6.36 28.57 8.43
C ARG A 316 4.84 28.70 8.29
N ILE A 317 4.08 28.23 9.28
CA ILE A 317 2.61 28.39 9.32
C ILE A 317 2.25 29.87 9.53
N LEU A 318 2.95 30.58 10.41
CA LEU A 318 2.73 32.01 10.64
C LEU A 318 3.06 32.84 9.39
N LEU A 319 4.15 32.50 8.68
CA LEU A 319 4.51 33.12 7.40
C LEU A 319 3.47 32.84 6.31
N ALA A 320 2.96 31.60 6.22
CA ALA A 320 1.91 31.28 5.26
C ALA A 320 0.60 32.04 5.55
N LEU A 321 0.24 32.19 6.82
CA LEU A 321 -0.95 32.94 7.27
C LEU A 321 -0.82 34.46 7.05
N LEU A 322 0.39 35.00 6.89
CA LEU A 322 0.63 36.41 6.58
C LEU A 322 0.76 36.69 5.08
N ILE A 323 1.40 35.79 4.33
CA ILE A 323 1.70 35.99 2.90
C ILE A 323 0.46 35.80 2.03
N ILE A 324 -0.40 34.81 2.34
CA ILE A 324 -1.61 34.52 1.58
C ILE A 324 -2.63 35.68 1.59
N PRO A 325 -2.95 36.32 2.73
CA PRO A 325 -3.85 37.47 2.72
C PRO A 325 -3.21 38.72 2.10
N LEU A 326 -1.89 38.92 2.26
CA LEU A 326 -1.18 40.05 1.65
C LEU A 326 -1.18 39.95 0.11
N THR A 327 -0.99 38.74 -0.43
CA THR A 327 -1.09 38.48 -1.88
C THR A 327 -2.53 38.62 -2.38
N TRP A 328 -3.53 38.18 -1.61
CA TRP A 328 -4.94 38.38 -1.96
C TRP A 328 -5.34 39.87 -1.95
N LEU A 329 -4.83 40.66 -0.99
CA LEU A 329 -5.06 42.11 -0.90
C LEU A 329 -4.43 42.88 -2.06
N LEU A 330 -3.21 42.49 -2.47
CA LEU A 330 -2.48 43.12 -3.58
C LEU A 330 -3.08 42.77 -4.95
N CYS A 331 -3.67 41.58 -5.12
CA CYS A 331 -4.29 41.15 -6.37
C CYS A 331 -5.67 41.78 -6.64
N LEU A 332 -6.29 42.45 -5.66
CA LEU A 332 -7.61 43.09 -5.81
C LEU A 332 -7.56 44.61 -6.06
N PHE A 333 -6.37 45.20 -6.20
CA PHE A 333 -6.21 46.66 -6.24
C PHE A 333 -6.23 47.34 -7.61
N PRO A 334 -6.61 46.65 -8.70
CA PRO A 334 -7.32 47.39 -9.74
C PRO A 334 -8.51 46.56 -10.24
N MET A 335 -9.73 46.94 -9.87
CA MET A 335 -10.93 46.81 -10.72
C MET A 335 -12.13 47.39 -9.98
N GLN A 336 -12.64 48.49 -10.53
CA GLN A 336 -13.88 49.14 -10.15
C GLN A 336 -15.06 48.16 -10.28
N SER A 337 -15.84 47.98 -9.21
CA SER A 337 -17.29 47.74 -9.29
C SER A 337 -17.94 47.59 -7.92
N GLU A 338 -19.19 48.02 -7.86
CA GLU A 338 -20.09 48.14 -6.72
C GLU A 338 -20.54 46.79 -6.12
N THR A 339 -19.70 46.15 -5.30
CA THR A 339 -20.13 44.97 -4.53
C THR A 339 -19.47 44.92 -3.14
N TYR A 340 -19.80 45.91 -2.30
CA TYR A 340 -19.31 45.98 -0.92
C TYR A 340 -19.87 44.86 -0.01
N GLY A 341 -21.12 44.44 -0.19
CA GLY A 341 -21.78 43.45 0.67
C GLY A 341 -21.18 42.04 0.59
N ILE A 342 -20.85 41.56 -0.61
CA ILE A 342 -20.26 40.23 -0.83
C ILE A 342 -18.81 40.19 -0.28
N ARG A 343 -18.12 41.33 -0.31
CA ARG A 343 -16.75 41.47 0.19
C ARG A 343 -16.68 41.44 1.72
N LEU A 344 -17.67 42.04 2.42
CA LEU A 344 -17.75 41.99 3.88
C LEU A 344 -18.06 40.57 4.39
N LEU A 345 -18.96 39.86 3.71
CA LEU A 345 -19.31 38.47 4.06
C LEU A 345 -18.13 37.51 3.86
N GLY A 346 -17.34 37.70 2.78
CA GLY A 346 -16.11 36.96 2.54
C GLY A 346 -15.02 37.24 3.59
N PHE A 347 -14.89 38.49 4.04
CA PHE A 347 -13.94 38.88 5.08
C PHE A 347 -14.29 38.28 6.46
N ILE A 348 -15.58 38.27 6.82
CA ILE A 348 -16.07 37.66 8.07
C ILE A 348 -15.86 36.14 8.04
N GLY A 349 -16.19 35.48 6.93
CA GLY A 349 -15.93 34.03 6.77
C GLY A 349 -14.45 33.67 6.91
N PHE A 350 -13.57 34.51 6.37
CA PHE A 350 -12.12 34.33 6.43
C PHE A 350 -11.51 34.54 7.83
N LEU A 351 -12.14 35.37 8.68
CA LEU A 351 -11.72 35.57 10.07
C LEU A 351 -12.21 34.46 11.00
N VAL A 352 -13.41 33.93 10.76
CA VAL A 352 -14.08 32.98 11.67
C VAL A 352 -13.60 31.54 11.45
N LEU A 353 -13.38 31.12 10.20
CA LEU A 353 -12.99 29.76 9.86
C LEU A 353 -11.62 29.32 10.43
N PRO A 354 -10.56 30.14 10.42
CA PRO A 354 -9.27 29.77 11.01
C PRO A 354 -9.35 29.65 12.53
N VAL A 355 -10.14 30.49 13.18
CA VAL A 355 -10.36 30.45 14.63
C VAL A 355 -11.15 29.20 15.03
N LEU A 356 -12.17 28.82 14.24
CA LEU A 356 -12.89 27.56 14.41
C LEU A 356 -11.98 26.34 14.19
N GLY A 357 -11.11 26.39 13.17
CA GLY A 357 -10.13 25.33 12.88
C GLY A 357 -9.09 25.16 13.99
N LEU A 358 -8.63 26.27 14.57
CA LEU A 358 -7.73 26.26 15.72
C LEU A 358 -8.44 25.75 16.98
N TRP A 359 -9.72 26.09 17.18
CA TRP A 359 -10.59 25.58 18.25
C TRP A 359 -10.83 24.06 18.15
N LEU A 360 -11.11 23.54 16.95
CA LEU A 360 -11.25 22.09 16.70
C LEU A 360 -9.93 21.35 16.96
N SER A 361 -8.81 21.93 16.55
CA SER A 361 -7.48 21.34 16.80
C SER A 361 -7.13 21.32 18.28
N CYS A 362 -7.35 22.41 19.01
CA CYS A 362 -7.09 22.49 20.45
C CYS A 362 -8.03 21.59 21.27
N SER A 363 -9.30 21.48 20.87
CA SER A 363 -10.28 20.60 21.54
C SER A 363 -10.04 19.10 21.25
N ALA A 364 -9.51 18.75 20.08
CA ALA A 364 -9.07 17.38 19.78
C ALA A 364 -7.82 17.00 20.59
N VAL A 365 -6.89 17.93 20.78
CA VAL A 365 -5.70 17.75 21.63
C VAL A 365 -6.09 17.63 23.11
N ALA A 366 -7.01 18.46 23.60
CA ALA A 366 -7.52 18.41 24.98
C ALA A 366 -8.28 17.12 25.31
N ARG A 367 -8.92 16.49 24.31
CA ARG A 367 -9.61 15.19 24.47
C ARG A 367 -8.66 14.00 24.51
N ARG A 368 -7.44 14.12 23.96
CA ARG A 368 -6.40 13.07 24.01
C ARG A 368 -5.52 13.11 25.26
N SER A 369 -5.38 14.26 25.92
CA SER A 369 -4.54 14.41 27.11
C SER A 369 -5.39 14.57 28.38
N GLY A 370 -5.74 13.45 29.02
CA GLY A 370 -6.62 13.39 30.19
C GLY A 370 -6.21 14.16 31.46
N ARG A 371 -5.23 15.08 31.42
CA ARG A 371 -4.91 16.03 32.50
C ARG A 371 -4.35 17.33 31.94
N LEU A 372 -5.16 18.38 31.94
CA LEU A 372 -4.69 19.77 31.86
C LEU A 372 -5.13 20.52 33.13
N SER A 373 -4.20 21.25 33.74
CA SER A 373 -4.39 21.94 35.02
C SER A 373 -5.41 23.08 34.91
N LYS A 374 -6.03 23.45 36.05
CA LYS A 374 -7.08 24.47 36.16
C LYS A 374 -6.69 25.84 35.55
N GLY A 375 -5.40 26.11 35.33
CA GLY A 375 -4.88 27.35 34.74
C GLY A 375 -5.18 27.56 33.25
N VAL A 376 -5.48 26.52 32.47
CA VAL A 376 -5.79 26.65 31.02
C VAL A 376 -7.29 26.82 30.75
N LYS A 377 -8.15 26.42 31.70
CA LYS A 377 -9.61 26.50 31.54
C LYS A 377 -10.12 27.94 31.60
N ILE A 378 -9.52 28.79 32.42
CA ILE A 378 -9.93 30.19 32.62
C ILE A 378 -9.72 31.04 31.36
N PRO A 379 -8.54 31.07 30.70
CA PRO A 379 -8.34 31.88 29.50
C PRO A 379 -9.19 31.41 28.30
N ALA A 380 -9.51 30.11 28.21
CA ALA A 380 -10.38 29.59 27.17
C ALA A 380 -11.83 30.08 27.33
N THR A 381 -12.36 30.08 28.56
CA THR A 381 -13.73 30.57 28.82
C THR A 381 -13.85 32.08 28.62
N VAL A 382 -12.82 32.86 29.02
CA VAL A 382 -12.80 34.31 28.77
C VAL A 382 -12.76 34.62 27.27
N GLY A 383 -12.00 33.86 26.48
CA GLY A 383 -11.98 33.99 25.02
C GLY A 383 -13.32 33.69 24.36
N ILE A 384 -14.06 32.68 24.85
CA ILE A 384 -15.40 32.33 24.36
C ILE A 384 -16.39 33.47 24.61
N VAL A 385 -16.37 34.05 25.82
CA VAL A 385 -17.27 35.15 26.15
C VAL A 385 -16.93 36.38 25.30
N VAL A 386 -15.67 36.81 25.26
CA VAL A 386 -15.28 38.03 24.54
C VAL A 386 -15.56 37.93 23.04
N HIS A 387 -15.24 36.80 22.40
CA HIS A 387 -15.49 36.64 20.97
C HIS A 387 -16.95 36.36 20.63
N GLY A 388 -17.69 35.67 21.50
CA GLY A 388 -19.13 35.50 21.38
C GLY A 388 -19.86 36.85 21.44
N THR A 389 -19.50 37.72 22.38
CA THR A 389 -20.10 39.06 22.49
C THR A 389 -19.74 39.94 21.31
N LEU A 390 -18.50 39.88 20.81
CA LEU A 390 -18.08 40.67 19.64
C LEU A 390 -18.82 40.24 18.36
N ALA A 391 -19.00 38.93 18.15
CA ALA A 391 -19.77 38.41 17.04
C ALA A 391 -21.26 38.81 17.12
N LEU A 392 -21.84 38.81 18.33
CA LEU A 392 -23.23 39.22 18.55
C LEU A 392 -23.44 40.72 18.31
N VAL A 393 -22.51 41.58 18.75
CA VAL A 393 -22.58 43.04 18.51
C VAL A 393 -22.46 43.35 17.01
N LEU A 394 -21.59 42.64 16.28
CA LEU A 394 -21.48 42.78 14.83
C LEU A 394 -22.73 42.28 14.10
N LEU A 395 -23.36 41.20 14.57
CA LEU A 395 -24.61 40.70 14.01
C LEU A 395 -25.75 41.70 14.19
N ILE A 396 -25.85 42.32 15.38
CA ILE A 396 -26.87 43.35 15.68
C ILE A 396 -26.63 44.61 14.84
N GLY A 397 -25.36 45.01 14.65
CA GLY A 397 -25.01 46.14 13.79
C GLY A 397 -25.42 45.92 12.33
N VAL A 398 -25.18 44.73 11.80
CA VAL A 398 -25.58 44.36 10.43
C VAL A 398 -27.10 44.29 10.28
N MET A 399 -27.83 43.86 11.31
CA MET A 399 -29.30 43.81 11.27
C MET A 399 -29.95 45.19 11.34
N ASN A 400 -29.34 46.17 12.04
CA ASN A 400 -29.84 47.55 12.09
C ASN A 400 -29.58 48.34 10.79
N ASP A 401 -28.58 47.96 10.00
CA ASP A 401 -28.33 48.56 8.67
C ASP A 401 -29.25 48.02 7.56
N LEU A 402 -30.10 47.03 7.86
CA LEU A 402 -31.00 46.35 6.92
C LEU A 402 -32.49 46.69 7.10
N THR A 403 -32.82 47.61 8.01
CA THR A 403 -34.16 48.22 8.21
C THR A 403 -34.09 49.71 8.00
#